data_AF-A0A0K8QDZ9-F1
#
_entry.id   AF-A0A0K8QDZ9-F1
#
_cell.length_a   1.000
_cell.length_b   1.000
_cell.length_c   1.000
_cell.angle_alpha   90.00
_cell.angle_beta   90.00
_cell.angle_gamma   90.00
#
_symmetry.space_group_name_H-M   'P 1'
#
loop_
_entity.id
_entity.type
_entity.pdbx_description
1 polymer ?
#
loop_
_entity_poly.entity_id
_entity_poly.type
_entity_poly.pdbx_seq_one_letter_code
_entity_poly.pdbx_strand_id
1 'polypeptide(L)'
;PVGVLAELGESLVVVHGQSDQIRLKGAVAQRHALDRFAGAELAAMLTEYQELYGHWKSSQAELDTLRGEARERLREAESLAVALNEIDDVDPQPGEDESLKAEAVKLANVEELRIAAAAAHEALISEEFGETADATTLIDSAKRALDQVSEHDESLAGAAARLAEIGFLVNDIAGGAVQLPSVPGLRGTRTAFGDRGAARSAGQTHPQVRSEHRRGPGMGGSFEDPPG
;
A
#
# COMPACT_ATOMS: atom_id res chain seq x y z
N PRO A 1 -79.77 54.75 7.86
CA PRO A 1 -79.99 53.47 8.59
C PRO A 1 -79.36 52.21 7.95
N VAL A 2 -78.52 52.32 6.92
CA VAL A 2 -77.81 51.18 6.29
C VAL A 2 -76.38 50.98 6.86
N GLY A 3 -75.85 51.96 7.61
CA GLY A 3 -74.50 51.89 8.17
C GLY A 3 -74.34 50.99 9.41
N VAL A 4 -75.39 50.83 10.22
CA VAL A 4 -75.33 50.02 11.47
C VAL A 4 -75.36 48.51 11.17
N LEU A 5 -75.92 48.11 10.03
CA LEU A 5 -75.89 46.71 9.57
C LEU A 5 -74.54 46.33 8.93
N ALA A 6 -73.74 47.31 8.48
CA ALA A 6 -72.39 47.07 7.98
C ALA A 6 -71.40 46.84 9.13
N GLU A 7 -71.50 47.61 10.23
CA GLU A 7 -70.66 47.41 11.43
C GLU A 7 -70.96 46.09 12.16
N LEU A 8 -72.21 45.60 12.15
CA LEU A 8 -72.53 44.29 12.73
C LEU A 8 -72.15 43.11 11.81
N GLY A 9 -71.97 43.37 10.51
CA GLY A 9 -71.52 42.39 9.53
C GLY A 9 -70.02 42.11 9.61
N GLU A 10 -69.21 43.10 10.01
CA GLU A 10 -67.75 42.97 10.08
C GLU A 10 -67.26 42.08 11.24
N SER A 11 -68.06 41.89 12.29
CA SER A 11 -67.74 40.95 13.40
C SER A 11 -68.33 39.54 13.22
N LEU A 12 -69.24 39.33 12.25
CA LEU A 12 -69.89 38.03 11.98
C LEU A 12 -69.48 37.43 10.63
N VAL A 13 -68.81 38.21 9.78
CA VAL A 13 -68.22 37.75 8.52
C VAL A 13 -66.71 37.67 8.71
N VAL A 14 -66.28 36.73 9.55
CA VAL A 14 -65.02 36.06 9.27
C VAL A 14 -65.30 35.23 8.03
N VAL A 15 -64.87 35.74 6.88
CA VAL A 15 -64.81 35.02 5.61
C VAL A 15 -64.10 33.69 5.87
N HIS A 16 -64.86 32.63 6.13
CA HIS A 16 -64.38 31.26 6.18
C HIS A 16 -64.04 30.85 4.74
N GLY A 17 -62.87 31.30 4.28
CA GLY A 17 -62.32 30.93 2.99
C GLY A 17 -62.16 29.42 2.91
N GLN A 18 -62.39 28.84 1.73
CA GLN A 18 -62.40 27.40 1.49
C GLN A 18 -61.17 26.62 2.00
N SER A 19 -60.06 27.30 2.29
CA SER A 19 -58.87 26.75 2.94
C SER A 19 -59.11 26.26 4.39
N ASP A 20 -59.97 26.93 5.16
CA ASP A 20 -60.33 26.49 6.52
C ASP A 20 -61.29 25.29 6.49
N GLN A 21 -62.16 25.20 5.48
CA GLN A 21 -63.00 24.00 5.26
C GLN A 21 -62.17 22.76 4.90
N ILE A 22 -61.03 22.93 4.20
CA ILE A 22 -60.10 21.83 3.90
C ILE A 22 -59.33 21.42 5.16
N ARG A 23 -58.90 22.39 5.99
CA ARG A 23 -58.30 22.09 7.31
C ARG A 23 -59.25 21.33 8.22
N LEU A 24 -60.53 21.73 8.31
CA LEU A 24 -61.57 21.07 9.13
C LEU A 24 -61.90 19.63 8.72
N LYS A 25 -61.64 19.25 7.46
CA LYS A 25 -61.84 17.87 6.96
C LYS A 25 -60.64 16.95 7.18
N GLY A 26 -59.50 17.48 7.60
CA GLY A 26 -58.31 16.68 7.89
C GLY A 26 -58.45 15.92 9.21
N ALA A 27 -58.06 14.64 9.22
CA ALA A 27 -58.06 13.81 10.44
C ALA A 27 -57.32 14.49 11.62
N VAL A 28 -56.28 15.27 11.32
CA VAL A 28 -55.52 16.04 12.32
C VAL A 28 -56.37 17.13 12.98
N ALA A 29 -57.16 17.89 12.20
CA ALA A 29 -57.99 18.97 12.75
C ALA A 29 -59.23 18.44 13.47
N GLN A 30 -59.81 17.34 12.98
CA GLN A 30 -60.90 16.64 13.64
C GLN A 30 -60.46 16.08 15.00
N ARG A 31 -59.29 15.43 15.06
CA ARG A 31 -58.70 14.96 16.32
C ARG A 31 -58.43 16.12 17.28
N HIS A 32 -57.81 17.19 16.81
CA HIS A 32 -57.54 18.37 17.64
C HIS A 32 -58.82 19.06 18.15
N ALA A 33 -59.91 19.04 17.37
CA ALA A 33 -61.20 19.52 17.84
C ALA A 33 -61.80 18.62 18.94
N LEU A 34 -61.68 17.30 18.79
CA LEU A 34 -62.11 16.32 19.79
C LEU A 34 -61.29 16.44 21.08
N ASP A 35 -59.95 16.55 20.96
CA ASP A 35 -59.03 16.67 22.09
C ASP A 35 -59.30 17.92 22.92
N ARG A 36 -59.63 19.05 22.27
CA ARG A 36 -60.03 20.28 22.96
C ARG A 36 -61.36 20.15 23.71
N PHE A 37 -62.29 19.34 23.22
CA PHE A 37 -63.59 19.13 23.88
C PHE A 37 -63.47 18.20 25.10
N ALA A 38 -62.47 17.33 25.13
CA ALA A 38 -62.31 16.28 26.14
C ALA A 38 -61.86 16.77 27.55
N GLY A 39 -61.58 18.07 27.71
CA GLY A 39 -61.30 18.68 29.00
C GLY A 39 -59.86 18.51 29.51
N ALA A 40 -59.60 19.06 30.71
CA ALA A 40 -58.25 19.22 31.26
C ALA A 40 -57.55 17.89 31.60
N GLU A 41 -58.30 16.87 32.02
CA GLU A 41 -57.75 15.56 32.38
C GLU A 41 -57.15 14.84 31.17
N LEU A 42 -57.87 14.82 30.03
CA LEU A 42 -57.31 14.23 28.79
C LEU A 42 -56.14 15.08 28.27
N ALA A 43 -56.19 16.41 28.40
CA ALA A 43 -55.09 17.28 27.98
C ALA A 43 -53.79 17.00 28.76
N ALA A 44 -53.88 16.71 30.06
CA ALA A 44 -52.74 16.30 30.87
C ALA A 44 -52.17 14.95 30.41
N MET A 45 -53.03 13.94 30.20
CA MET A 45 -52.60 12.63 29.69
C MET A 45 -51.99 12.71 28.29
N LEU A 46 -52.52 13.57 27.42
CA LEU A 46 -51.97 13.80 26.08
C LEU A 46 -50.58 14.45 26.15
N THR A 47 -50.36 15.36 27.09
CA THR A 47 -49.06 16.00 27.31
C THR A 47 -48.03 14.96 27.76
N GLU A 48 -48.37 14.15 28.77
CA GLU A 48 -47.51 13.06 29.26
C GLU A 48 -47.18 12.06 28.14
N TYR A 49 -48.18 11.69 27.32
CA TYR A 49 -47.96 10.83 26.16
C TYR A 49 -46.98 11.44 25.16
N GLN A 50 -47.12 12.73 24.83
CA GLN A 50 -46.25 13.42 23.88
C GLN A 50 -44.81 13.51 24.39
N GLU A 51 -44.63 13.78 25.68
CA GLU A 51 -43.32 13.77 26.34
C GLU A 51 -42.67 12.38 26.28
N LEU A 52 -43.39 11.34 26.73
CA LEU A 52 -42.91 9.95 26.68
C LEU A 52 -42.58 9.51 25.25
N TYR A 53 -43.42 9.87 24.27
CA TYR A 53 -43.17 9.58 22.87
C TYR A 53 -41.94 10.31 22.33
N GLY A 54 -41.71 11.56 22.75
CA GLY A 54 -40.50 12.32 22.43
C GLY A 54 -39.23 11.68 23.02
N HIS A 55 -39.29 11.26 24.27
CA HIS A 55 -38.20 10.52 24.94
C HIS A 55 -37.92 9.18 24.26
N TRP A 56 -38.96 8.43 23.91
CA TRP A 56 -38.80 7.18 23.17
C TRP A 56 -38.13 7.41 21.81
N LYS A 57 -38.59 8.43 21.05
CA LYS A 57 -38.05 8.72 19.72
C LYS A 57 -36.59 9.18 19.76
N SER A 58 -36.22 9.99 20.75
CA SER A 58 -34.82 10.40 20.94
C SER A 58 -33.93 9.23 21.33
N SER A 59 -34.36 8.41 22.29
CA SER A 59 -33.64 7.19 22.70
C SER A 59 -33.48 6.20 21.53
N GLN A 60 -34.51 6.06 20.69
CA GLN A 60 -34.45 5.20 19.51
C GLN A 60 -33.43 5.74 18.48
N ALA A 61 -33.40 7.05 18.25
CA ALA A 61 -32.42 7.67 17.35
C ALA A 61 -30.98 7.49 17.86
N GLU A 62 -30.76 7.67 19.17
CA GLU A 62 -29.46 7.43 19.80
C GLU A 62 -29.02 5.97 19.66
N LEU A 63 -29.93 5.01 19.91
CA LEU A 63 -29.66 3.59 19.75
C LEU A 63 -29.25 3.24 18.32
N ASP A 64 -29.92 3.82 17.32
CA ASP A 64 -29.63 3.56 15.92
C ASP A 64 -28.27 4.15 15.51
N THR A 65 -27.90 5.32 16.02
CA THR A 65 -26.55 5.90 15.87
C THR A 65 -25.49 4.98 16.48
N LEU A 66 -25.66 4.59 17.75
CA LEU A 66 -24.70 3.74 18.47
C LEU A 66 -24.51 2.38 17.78
N ARG A 67 -25.59 1.80 17.24
CA ARG A 67 -25.53 0.57 16.44
C ARG A 67 -24.76 0.77 15.14
N GLY A 68 -24.94 1.91 14.49
CA GLY A 68 -24.16 2.30 13.30
C GLY A 68 -22.66 2.37 13.61
N GLU A 69 -22.30 3.14 14.63
CA GLU A 69 -20.90 3.31 15.07
C GLU A 69 -20.27 2.00 15.55
N ALA A 70 -21.02 1.14 16.23
CA ALA A 70 -20.53 -0.18 16.64
C ALA A 70 -20.21 -1.09 15.45
N ARG A 71 -21.05 -1.06 14.41
CA ARG A 71 -20.78 -1.81 13.17
C ARG A 71 -19.55 -1.29 12.44
N GLU A 72 -19.36 0.03 12.42
CA GLU A 72 -18.19 0.61 11.75
C GLU A 72 -16.89 0.30 12.49
N ARG A 73 -16.89 0.42 13.82
CA ARG A 73 -15.75 0.01 14.65
C ARG A 73 -15.40 -1.47 14.50
N LEU A 74 -16.41 -2.35 14.33
CA LEU A 74 -16.15 -3.77 14.10
C LEU A 74 -15.45 -4.00 12.76
N ARG A 75 -15.89 -3.35 11.69
CA ARG A 75 -15.23 -3.44 10.37
C ARG A 75 -13.81 -2.89 10.40
N GLU A 76 -13.60 -1.77 11.09
CA GLU A 76 -12.27 -1.20 11.26
C GLU A 76 -11.36 -2.17 12.03
N ALA A 77 -11.85 -2.76 13.11
CA ALA A 77 -11.10 -3.75 13.88
C ALA A 77 -10.76 -5.00 13.04
N GLU A 78 -11.70 -5.51 12.24
CA GLU A 78 -11.46 -6.62 11.32
C GLU A 78 -10.38 -6.27 10.28
N SER A 79 -10.46 -5.07 9.69
CA SER A 79 -9.47 -4.59 8.73
C SER A 79 -8.09 -4.43 9.36
N LEU A 80 -8.01 -3.88 10.58
CA LEU A 80 -6.75 -3.74 11.31
C LEU A 80 -6.16 -5.09 11.70
N ALA A 81 -7.00 -6.06 12.07
CA ALA A 81 -6.55 -7.41 12.38
C ALA A 81 -5.94 -8.10 11.15
N VAL A 82 -6.54 -7.94 9.96
CA VAL A 82 -5.95 -8.45 8.70
C VAL A 82 -4.61 -7.79 8.43
N ALA A 83 -4.53 -6.46 8.51
CA ALA A 83 -3.28 -5.73 8.26
C ALA A 83 -2.16 -6.11 9.25
N LEU A 84 -2.50 -6.33 10.53
CA LEU A 84 -1.54 -6.80 11.53
C LEU A 84 -1.05 -8.21 11.23
N ASN A 85 -1.95 -9.14 10.87
CA ASN A 85 -1.54 -10.49 10.47
C ASN A 85 -0.61 -10.47 9.25
N GLU A 86 -0.86 -9.61 8.26
CA GLU A 86 0.04 -9.46 7.11
C GLU A 86 1.43 -8.95 7.50
N ILE A 87 1.52 -8.06 8.49
CA ILE A 87 2.80 -7.58 9.02
C ILE A 87 3.50 -8.69 9.81
N ASP A 88 2.77 -9.41 10.67
CA ASP A 88 3.29 -10.49 11.49
C ASP A 88 3.79 -11.67 10.64
N ASP A 89 3.11 -11.98 9.53
CA ASP A 89 3.52 -13.01 8.56
C ASP A 89 4.84 -12.66 7.86
N VAL A 90 5.09 -11.37 7.63
CA VAL A 90 6.35 -10.88 7.04
C VAL A 90 7.48 -10.87 8.06
N ASP A 91 7.16 -10.66 9.34
CA ASP A 91 8.09 -10.54 10.48
C ASP A 91 9.31 -9.62 10.18
N PRO A 92 9.07 -8.34 9.79
CA PRO A 92 10.15 -7.46 9.40
C PRO A 92 11.03 -7.12 10.61
N GLN A 93 12.33 -7.31 10.46
CA GLN A 93 13.29 -6.99 11.52
C GLN A 93 13.84 -5.57 11.37
N PRO A 94 14.07 -4.84 12.47
CA PRO A 94 14.76 -3.56 12.41
C PRO A 94 16.15 -3.68 11.77
N GLY A 95 16.44 -2.85 10.76
CA GLY A 95 17.73 -2.87 10.05
C GLY A 95 17.90 -4.00 9.03
N GLU A 96 16.86 -4.82 8.79
CA GLU A 96 16.89 -5.91 7.81
C GLU A 96 17.28 -5.42 6.40
N ASP A 97 16.70 -4.31 5.94
CA ASP A 97 16.92 -3.78 4.59
C ASP A 97 18.41 -3.46 4.32
N GLU A 98 19.12 -2.93 5.32
CA GLU A 98 20.56 -2.64 5.19
C GLU A 98 21.40 -3.91 5.15
N SER A 99 21.06 -4.90 5.99
CA SER A 99 21.70 -6.21 6.01
C SER A 99 21.52 -6.95 4.69
N LEU A 100 20.29 -7.01 4.18
CA LEU A 100 19.98 -7.65 2.91
C LEU A 100 20.68 -6.98 1.73
N LYS A 101 20.75 -5.64 1.73
CA LYS A 101 21.47 -4.90 0.70
C LYS A 101 22.97 -5.20 0.72
N ALA A 102 23.58 -5.26 1.91
CA ALA A 102 24.99 -5.62 2.04
C ALA A 102 25.26 -7.05 1.56
N GLU A 103 24.37 -8.00 1.90
CA GLU A 103 24.46 -9.37 1.43
C GLU A 103 24.29 -9.48 -0.09
N ALA A 104 23.32 -8.77 -0.67
CA ALA A 104 23.10 -8.75 -2.12
C ALA A 104 24.32 -8.23 -2.89
N VAL A 105 24.96 -7.15 -2.42
CA VAL A 105 26.21 -6.62 -3.02
C VAL A 105 27.33 -7.66 -2.95
N LYS A 106 27.49 -8.33 -1.80
CA LYS A 106 28.50 -9.37 -1.65
C LYS A 106 28.28 -10.53 -2.63
N LEU A 107 27.02 -10.98 -2.79
CA LEU A 107 26.67 -12.06 -3.70
C LEU A 107 26.84 -11.66 -5.18
N ALA A 108 26.48 -10.43 -5.54
CA ALA A 108 26.66 -9.91 -6.90
C ALA A 108 28.14 -9.90 -7.28
N ASN A 109 29.02 -9.38 -6.41
CA ASN A 109 30.46 -9.36 -6.66
C ASN A 109 31.03 -10.77 -6.85
N VAL A 110 30.58 -11.75 -6.04
CA VAL A 110 31.03 -13.14 -6.17
C VAL A 110 30.60 -13.74 -7.50
N GLU A 111 29.37 -13.48 -7.94
CA GLU A 111 28.87 -14.00 -9.21
C GLU A 111 29.59 -13.35 -10.40
N GLU A 112 29.87 -12.05 -10.34
CA GLU A 112 30.70 -11.37 -11.36
C GLU A 112 32.09 -12.00 -11.47
N LEU A 113 32.74 -12.26 -10.33
CA LEU A 113 34.05 -12.95 -10.31
C LEU A 113 33.95 -14.36 -10.90
N ARG A 114 32.89 -15.11 -10.59
CA ARG A 114 32.67 -16.46 -11.12
C ARG A 114 32.46 -16.45 -12.63
N ILE A 115 31.66 -15.50 -13.14
CA ILE A 115 31.41 -15.34 -14.58
C ILE A 115 32.71 -14.95 -15.29
N ALA A 116 33.45 -13.99 -14.75
CA ALA A 116 34.72 -13.55 -15.32
C ALA A 116 35.75 -14.69 -15.37
N ALA A 117 35.83 -15.49 -14.31
CA ALA A 117 36.74 -16.64 -14.23
C ALA A 117 36.35 -17.76 -15.20
N ALA A 118 35.05 -18.07 -15.32
CA ALA A 118 34.57 -19.06 -16.28
C ALA A 118 34.82 -18.60 -17.72
N ALA A 119 34.56 -17.33 -18.05
CA ALA A 119 34.84 -16.78 -19.36
C ALA A 119 36.34 -16.76 -19.68
N ALA A 120 37.18 -16.43 -18.70
CA ALA A 120 38.63 -16.50 -18.85
C ALA A 120 39.12 -17.94 -19.04
N HIS A 121 38.59 -18.90 -18.27
CA HIS A 121 38.92 -20.31 -18.42
C HIS A 121 38.57 -20.81 -19.83
N GLU A 122 37.33 -20.58 -20.29
CA GLU A 122 36.87 -20.99 -21.62
C GLU A 122 37.71 -20.38 -22.76
N ALA A 123 38.13 -19.12 -22.63
CA ALA A 123 38.97 -18.48 -23.63
C ALA A 123 40.40 -19.03 -23.67
N LEU A 124 40.91 -19.52 -22.52
CA LEU A 124 42.26 -20.06 -22.41
C LEU A 124 42.31 -21.54 -22.80
N ILE A 125 41.34 -22.33 -22.32
CA ILE A 125 41.18 -23.77 -22.53
C ILE A 125 39.69 -24.03 -22.74
N SER A 126 39.33 -24.51 -23.93
CA SER A 126 37.97 -24.94 -24.22
C SER A 126 37.91 -26.47 -24.24
N GLU A 127 36.88 -27.03 -23.60
CA GLU A 127 36.60 -28.47 -23.67
C GLU A 127 35.86 -28.86 -24.96
N GLU A 128 35.33 -27.88 -25.71
CA GLU A 128 34.51 -28.09 -26.89
C GLU A 128 35.24 -27.64 -28.16
N PHE A 129 35.21 -28.47 -29.21
CA PHE A 129 35.73 -28.08 -30.53
C PHE A 129 34.74 -27.14 -31.22
N GLY A 130 34.79 -25.85 -30.87
CA GLY A 130 33.99 -24.77 -31.47
C GLY A 130 34.62 -24.13 -32.71
N GLU A 131 33.96 -23.10 -33.28
CA GLU A 131 34.48 -22.33 -34.43
C GLU A 131 35.68 -21.45 -34.08
N THR A 132 35.79 -21.01 -32.82
CA THR A 132 36.93 -20.25 -32.29
C THR A 132 37.85 -21.15 -31.48
N ALA A 133 39.11 -21.27 -31.90
CA ALA A 133 40.13 -22.00 -31.16
C ALA A 133 40.51 -21.25 -29.87
N ASP A 134 40.71 -22.00 -28.79
CA ASP A 134 41.23 -21.47 -27.53
C ASP A 134 42.70 -21.04 -27.64
N ALA A 135 43.17 -20.28 -26.66
CA ALA A 135 44.55 -19.78 -26.63
C ALA A 135 45.57 -20.93 -26.64
N THR A 136 45.33 -22.02 -25.90
CA THR A 136 46.23 -23.18 -25.85
C THR A 136 46.42 -23.84 -27.21
N THR A 137 45.34 -24.03 -27.96
CA THR A 137 45.32 -24.66 -29.29
C THR A 137 46.04 -23.79 -30.31
N LEU A 138 45.84 -22.46 -30.26
CA LEU A 138 46.53 -21.52 -31.13
C LEU A 138 48.04 -21.47 -30.85
N ILE A 139 48.44 -21.46 -29.57
CA ILE A 139 49.86 -21.48 -29.16
C ILE A 139 50.52 -22.79 -29.60
N ASP A 140 49.87 -23.93 -29.37
CA ASP A 140 50.37 -25.24 -29.78
C ASP A 140 50.52 -25.35 -31.30
N SER A 141 49.58 -24.82 -32.07
CA SER A 141 49.64 -24.78 -33.53
C SER A 141 50.81 -23.92 -34.02
N ALA A 142 50.97 -22.71 -33.46
CA ALA A 142 52.07 -21.81 -33.79
C ALA A 142 53.43 -22.42 -33.46
N LYS A 143 53.54 -23.07 -32.29
CA LYS A 143 54.75 -23.78 -31.88
C LYS A 143 55.11 -24.89 -32.88
N ARG A 144 54.14 -25.75 -33.24
CA ARG A 144 54.36 -26.83 -34.21
C ARG A 144 54.83 -26.30 -35.57
N ALA A 145 54.29 -25.17 -36.02
CA ALA A 145 54.70 -24.54 -37.28
C ALA A 145 56.15 -24.02 -37.22
N LEU A 146 56.58 -23.45 -36.10
CA LEU A 146 57.97 -23.02 -35.91
C LEU A 146 58.92 -24.20 -35.73
N ASP A 147 58.52 -25.24 -35.01
CA ASP A 147 59.32 -26.46 -34.81
C ASP A 147 59.68 -27.10 -36.17
N GLN A 148 58.78 -27.08 -37.17
CA GLN A 148 59.02 -27.63 -38.51
C GLN A 148 60.16 -26.95 -39.29
N VAL A 149 60.50 -25.71 -38.96
CA VAL A 149 61.52 -24.92 -39.66
C VAL A 149 62.71 -24.56 -38.76
N SER A 150 62.65 -24.95 -37.49
CA SER A 150 63.61 -24.59 -36.45
C SER A 150 65.03 -25.14 -36.67
N GLU A 151 65.17 -26.26 -37.40
CA GLU A 151 66.48 -26.83 -37.78
C GLU A 151 67.26 -25.93 -38.76
N HIS A 152 66.60 -24.96 -39.38
CA HIS A 152 67.17 -24.10 -40.41
C HIS A 152 67.43 -22.66 -39.92
N ASP A 153 66.93 -22.28 -38.75
CA ASP A 153 67.06 -20.92 -38.19
C ASP A 153 66.99 -20.93 -36.65
N GLU A 154 68.09 -20.51 -36.02
CA GLU A 154 68.23 -20.46 -34.55
C GLU A 154 67.30 -19.44 -33.88
N SER A 155 66.95 -18.35 -34.57
CA SER A 155 65.97 -17.37 -34.08
C SER A 155 64.56 -17.97 -34.04
N LEU A 156 64.20 -18.81 -35.02
CA LEU A 156 62.92 -19.52 -35.01
C LEU A 156 62.87 -20.62 -33.95
N ALA A 157 63.98 -21.33 -33.72
CA ALA A 157 64.10 -22.26 -32.59
C ALA A 157 63.93 -21.55 -31.23
N GLY A 158 64.55 -20.38 -31.07
CA GLY A 158 64.38 -19.55 -29.88
C GLY A 158 62.94 -19.01 -29.70
N ALA A 159 62.21 -18.78 -30.79
CA ALA A 159 60.80 -18.38 -30.74
C ALA A 159 59.87 -19.55 -30.37
N ALA A 160 60.12 -20.75 -30.88
CA ALA A 160 59.38 -21.97 -30.52
C ALA A 160 59.53 -22.32 -29.02
N ALA A 161 60.73 -22.16 -28.47
CA ALA A 161 60.98 -22.35 -27.04
C ALA A 161 60.15 -21.38 -26.17
N ARG A 162 60.09 -20.10 -26.56
CA ARG A 162 59.26 -19.10 -25.86
C ARG A 162 57.77 -19.40 -25.97
N LEU A 163 57.29 -19.90 -27.11
CA LEU A 163 55.89 -20.33 -27.24
C LEU A 163 55.56 -21.49 -26.30
N ALA A 164 56.49 -22.42 -26.09
CA ALA A 164 56.31 -23.49 -25.11
C ALA A 164 56.18 -22.95 -23.68
N GLU A 165 57.02 -21.99 -23.28
CA GLU A 165 56.92 -21.31 -21.98
C GLU A 165 55.56 -20.61 -21.80
N ILE A 166 55.10 -19.89 -22.83
CA ILE A 166 53.78 -19.22 -22.81
C ILE A 166 52.66 -20.25 -22.66
N GLY A 167 52.73 -21.38 -23.36
CA GLY A 167 51.73 -22.46 -23.24
C GLY A 167 51.62 -22.99 -21.81
N PHE A 168 52.74 -23.20 -21.12
CA PHE A 168 52.74 -23.61 -19.71
C PHE A 168 52.11 -22.55 -18.80
N LEU A 169 52.43 -21.27 -18.99
CA LEU A 169 51.85 -20.16 -18.21
C LEU A 169 50.34 -20.04 -18.42
N VAL A 170 49.86 -20.21 -19.66
CA VAL A 170 48.42 -20.20 -19.97
C VAL A 170 47.70 -21.34 -19.24
N ASN A 171 48.26 -22.54 -19.25
CA ASN A 171 47.66 -23.70 -18.58
C ASN A 171 47.63 -23.54 -17.04
N ASP A 172 48.67 -22.95 -16.44
CA ASP A 172 48.71 -22.65 -15.01
C ASP A 172 47.62 -21.63 -14.60
N ILE A 173 47.50 -20.55 -15.38
CA ILE A 173 46.47 -19.52 -15.15
C ILE A 173 45.05 -20.10 -15.31
N ALA A 174 44.83 -20.91 -16.34
CA ALA A 174 43.54 -21.54 -16.58
C ALA A 174 43.15 -22.51 -15.45
N GLY A 175 44.10 -23.27 -14.89
CA GLY A 175 43.90 -24.12 -13.72
C GLY A 175 43.58 -23.31 -12.45
N GLY A 176 44.24 -22.17 -12.25
CA GLY A 176 43.98 -21.28 -11.11
C GLY A 176 42.60 -20.61 -11.14
N ALA A 177 42.08 -20.28 -12.33
CA ALA A 177 40.76 -19.67 -12.49
C ALA A 177 39.59 -20.56 -12.04
N VAL A 178 39.75 -21.89 -12.10
CA VAL A 178 38.76 -22.88 -11.63
C VAL A 178 38.67 -22.91 -10.09
N GLN A 179 39.72 -22.44 -9.39
CA GLN A 179 39.84 -22.57 -7.94
C GLN A 179 39.24 -21.41 -7.12
N LEU A 180 38.61 -20.43 -7.77
CA LEU A 180 37.98 -19.31 -7.05
C LEU A 180 36.93 -19.83 -6.05
N PRO A 181 36.91 -19.30 -4.81
CA PRO A 181 36.15 -19.89 -3.73
C PRO A 181 34.66 -19.90 -4.06
N SER A 182 34.13 -21.10 -4.25
CA SER A 182 32.68 -21.34 -4.23
C SER A 182 32.17 -20.91 -2.86
N VAL A 183 31.31 -19.91 -2.82
CA VAL A 183 30.74 -19.43 -1.55
C VAL A 183 29.76 -20.51 -1.05
N PRO A 184 30.03 -21.17 0.09
CA PRO A 184 29.11 -22.16 0.63
C PRO A 184 27.87 -21.44 1.16
N GLY A 185 26.67 -21.73 0.63
CA GLY A 185 25.41 -21.21 1.19
C GLY A 185 24.24 -21.01 0.22
N LEU A 186 24.45 -21.04 -1.09
CA LEU A 186 23.42 -20.65 -2.08
C LEU A 186 22.21 -21.59 -2.23
N ARG A 187 22.14 -22.72 -1.51
CA ARG A 187 21.02 -23.67 -1.66
C ARG A 187 19.81 -23.40 -0.76
N GLY A 188 19.89 -22.47 0.20
CA GLY A 188 18.84 -22.26 1.21
C GLY A 188 18.07 -20.94 1.15
N THR A 189 18.63 -19.88 0.55
CA THR A 189 18.10 -18.51 0.72
C THR A 189 17.19 -18.01 -0.41
N ARG A 190 17.14 -18.71 -1.56
CA ARG A 190 16.38 -18.25 -2.73
C ARG A 190 14.86 -18.32 -2.51
N THR A 191 14.37 -19.25 -1.69
CA THR A 191 12.95 -19.36 -1.35
C THR A 191 12.48 -18.23 -0.42
N ALA A 192 13.36 -17.79 0.48
CA ALA A 192 13.03 -16.77 1.48
C ALA A 192 13.03 -15.32 0.93
N PHE A 193 13.76 -15.08 -0.16
CA PHE A 193 13.86 -13.76 -0.81
C PHE A 193 12.74 -13.51 -1.83
N GLY A 194 12.29 -14.57 -2.53
CA GLY A 194 11.23 -14.50 -3.54
C GLY A 194 9.84 -14.23 -2.95
N ASP A 195 9.49 -14.92 -1.87
CA ASP A 195 8.15 -14.80 -1.27
C ASP A 195 7.95 -13.46 -0.53
N ARG A 196 9.01 -12.92 0.11
CA ARG A 196 8.91 -11.67 0.89
C ARG A 196 9.10 -10.38 0.09
N GLY A 197 9.85 -10.43 -1.02
CA GLY A 197 9.97 -9.30 -1.94
C GLY A 197 8.70 -9.07 -2.78
N ALA A 198 7.99 -10.14 -3.14
CA ALA A 198 6.74 -10.06 -3.90
C ALA A 198 5.61 -9.40 -3.09
N ALA A 199 5.48 -9.74 -1.79
CA ALA A 199 4.48 -9.16 -0.88
C ALA A 199 4.59 -7.63 -0.75
N ARG A 200 5.81 -7.06 -0.73
CA ARG A 200 6.01 -5.60 -0.64
C ARG A 200 5.68 -4.85 -1.93
N SER A 201 5.70 -5.51 -3.09
CA SER A 201 5.40 -4.87 -4.38
C SER A 201 3.89 -4.75 -4.67
N ALA A 202 3.06 -5.63 -4.09
CA ALA A 202 1.62 -5.62 -4.26
C ALA A 202 0.88 -4.55 -3.42
N GLY A 203 1.50 -4.03 -2.35
CA GLY A 203 0.92 -3.00 -1.48
C GLY A 203 1.13 -1.55 -1.95
N GLN A 204 1.86 -1.32 -3.05
CA GLN A 204 2.17 0.02 -3.57
C GLN A 204 1.38 0.37 -4.84
N THR A 205 0.05 0.29 -4.81
CA THR A 205 -0.79 0.95 -5.82
C THR A 205 -2.00 1.66 -5.19
N HIS A 206 -1.84 2.98 -5.04
CA HIS A 206 -2.87 4.03 -5.16
C HIS A 206 -3.71 4.49 -3.92
N PRO A 207 -4.29 5.72 -3.90
CA PRO A 207 -3.58 6.94 -3.46
C PRO A 207 -4.38 7.88 -2.50
N GLN A 208 -3.66 8.87 -1.93
CA GLN A 208 -4.09 10.20 -1.46
C GLN A 208 -5.33 10.32 -0.54
N VAL A 209 -5.09 10.41 0.78
CA VAL A 209 -6.01 11.11 1.69
C VAL A 209 -5.67 12.60 1.69
N ARG A 210 -6.56 13.40 1.08
CA ARG A 210 -6.60 14.87 1.14
C ARG A 210 -6.60 15.36 2.59
N SER A 211 -5.63 16.21 2.91
CA SER A 211 -5.64 17.04 4.11
C SER A 211 -6.63 18.20 3.94
N GLU A 212 -7.90 17.99 4.30
CA GLU A 212 -8.85 19.11 4.49
C GLU A 212 -8.64 19.77 5.85
N HIS A 213 -7.84 20.83 5.83
CA HIS A 213 -7.69 21.81 6.90
C HIS A 213 -8.94 22.71 6.93
N ARG A 214 -10.03 22.28 7.57
CA ARG A 214 -11.13 23.19 7.98
C ARG A 214 -10.79 23.84 9.31
N ARG A 215 -10.16 25.03 9.26
CA ARG A 215 -10.21 26.00 10.36
C ARG A 215 -11.59 26.66 10.35
N GLY A 216 -12.36 26.44 11.42
CA GLY A 216 -13.60 27.19 11.69
C GLY A 216 -13.32 28.64 12.11
N PRO A 217 -14.33 29.54 12.00
CA PRO A 217 -14.14 30.97 12.21
C PRO A 217 -14.19 31.33 13.70
N GLY A 218 -13.10 31.91 14.22
CA GLY A 218 -13.09 32.58 15.51
C GLY A 218 -13.54 34.04 15.37
N MET A 219 -14.82 34.31 15.63
CA MET A 219 -15.32 35.59 16.15
C MET A 219 -15.42 35.38 17.66
N GLY A 220 -14.73 36.12 18.54
CA GLY A 220 -14.88 37.56 18.72
C GLY A 220 -15.77 37.77 19.94
N GLY A 221 -15.15 37.91 21.12
CA GLY A 221 -15.86 38.10 22.40
C GLY A 221 -14.92 38.64 23.46
N SER A 222 -14.65 39.94 23.36
CA SER A 222 -13.94 40.76 24.34
C SER A 222 -14.68 40.78 25.67
N PHE A 223 -13.98 40.52 26.77
CA PHE A 223 -14.39 40.97 28.09
C PHE A 223 -13.11 41.21 28.93
N GLU A 224 -12.58 42.44 28.83
CA GLU A 224 -11.74 43.05 29.86
C GLU A 224 -12.67 43.60 30.94
N ASP A 225 -12.35 43.35 32.23
CA ASP A 225 -12.13 44.41 33.25
C ASP A 225 -11.70 43.78 34.60
N PRO A 226 -11.13 44.53 35.58
CA PRO A 226 -9.69 44.59 35.86
C PRO A 226 -9.34 44.13 37.31
N PRO A 227 -8.06 44.21 37.76
CA PRO A 227 -7.71 43.83 39.13
C PRO A 227 -7.76 45.05 40.08
N GLY A 228 -8.30 44.82 41.29
CA GLY A 228 -8.07 45.68 42.47
C GLY A 228 -9.03 46.85 42.63
#